data_AF-A0AAV9I8T9-F1
#
_entry.id   AF-A0AAV9I8T9-F1
#
_cell.length_a   1.000
_cell.length_b   1.000
_cell.length_c   1.000
_cell.angle_alpha   90.00
_cell.angle_beta   90.00
_cell.angle_gamma   90.00
#
_symmetry.space_group_name_H-M   'P 1'
#
loop_
_entity.id
_entity.type
_entity.pdbx_description
1 polymer ?
#
loop_
_entity_poly.entity_id
_entity_poly.type
_entity_poly.pdbx_seq_one_letter_code
_entity_poly.pdbx_strand_id
1 'polypeptide(L)'
;MFYKIFPTLENKYLYFQILEPDVTPFRQHVAWLKEILAMSQDHNDFWIKGSVSACPSGTAWIDYHINGNALYKLGDAGFHEYLKKVQIRYARKRNGVTFRGCSGTFYGGYDVSIFQNLYSSKTHEEWEYIQSVLHRFSYDTTILNYCSFPVRIQDIRSKYPNTVMIHSKWFALKRKYDSTFNCNKEHTSTCHSFQICSS
;
A
#
# COMPACT_ATOMS: atom_id res chain seq x y z
N MET A 1 -11.74 -12.77 -2.96
CA MET A 1 -12.11 -12.58 -1.54
C MET A 1 -12.21 -11.11 -1.21
N PHE A 2 -11.20 -10.29 -1.54
CA PHE A 2 -11.18 -8.83 -1.32
C PHE A 2 -12.51 -8.12 -1.61
N TYR A 3 -13.02 -8.14 -2.84
CA TYR A 3 -14.27 -7.44 -3.19
C TYR A 3 -15.51 -7.86 -2.38
N LYS A 4 -15.51 -9.06 -1.79
CA LYS A 4 -16.62 -9.53 -0.95
C LYS A 4 -16.61 -8.88 0.45
N ILE A 5 -15.50 -8.28 0.87
CA ILE A 5 -15.38 -7.63 2.18
C ILE A 5 -16.17 -6.30 2.20
N PHE A 6 -16.22 -5.59 1.08
CA PHE A 6 -16.83 -4.26 0.95
C PHE A 6 -18.30 -4.26 1.40
N PRO A 7 -19.21 -5.09 0.84
CA PRO A 7 -20.60 -5.14 1.31
C PRO A 7 -20.75 -5.52 2.79
N THR A 8 -19.77 -6.25 3.35
CA THR A 8 -19.79 -6.67 4.76
C THR A 8 -19.42 -5.51 5.69
N LEU A 9 -18.54 -4.62 5.26
CA LEU A 9 -18.01 -3.51 6.06
C LEU A 9 -18.81 -2.21 5.90
N GLU A 10 -19.40 -1.98 4.74
CA GLU A 10 -20.07 -0.72 4.38
C GLU A 10 -21.22 -0.32 5.30
N ASN A 11 -21.92 -1.31 5.88
CA ASN A 11 -23.01 -1.05 6.82
C ASN A 11 -22.53 -0.72 8.25
N LYS A 12 -21.21 -0.75 8.50
CA LYS A 12 -20.62 -0.63 9.84
C LYS A 12 -19.51 0.41 9.93
N TYR A 13 -18.82 0.67 8.83
CA TYR A 13 -17.63 1.50 8.81
C TYR A 13 -17.67 2.45 7.60
N LEU A 14 -17.14 3.65 7.79
CA LEU A 14 -16.95 4.64 6.72
C LEU A 14 -15.66 4.41 5.95
N TYR A 15 -14.66 3.81 6.61
CA TYR A 15 -13.36 3.54 6.03
C TYR A 15 -12.87 2.15 6.39
N PHE A 16 -12.05 1.57 5.52
CA PHE A 16 -11.39 0.29 5.72
C PHE A 16 -9.91 0.43 5.38
N GLN A 17 -9.04 0.19 6.37
CA GLN A 17 -7.60 0.13 6.14
C GLN A 17 -7.20 -1.34 5.93
N ILE A 18 -6.49 -1.60 4.83
CA ILE A 18 -5.81 -2.88 4.63
C ILE A 18 -4.31 -2.68 4.81
N LEU A 19 -3.63 -3.64 5.45
CA LEU A 19 -2.18 -3.65 5.65
C LEU A 19 -1.64 -5.05 5.32
N GLU A 20 -0.56 -5.11 4.55
CA GLU A 20 0.21 -6.31 4.26
C GLU A 20 1.04 -6.75 5.48
N PRO A 21 1.37 -8.06 5.60
CA PRO A 21 2.08 -8.60 6.76
C PRO A 21 3.49 -8.05 7.00
N ASP A 22 4.12 -7.48 5.98
CA ASP A 22 5.46 -6.87 6.01
C ASP A 22 5.42 -5.33 6.14
N VAL A 23 4.27 -4.79 6.54
CA VAL A 23 4.19 -3.42 7.07
C VAL A 23 4.56 -3.39 8.53
N THR A 24 5.41 -2.43 8.86
CA THR A 24 5.88 -2.24 10.23
C THR A 24 5.74 -0.78 10.66
N PRO A 25 5.34 -0.52 11.92
CA PRO A 25 5.41 0.82 12.49
C PRO A 25 6.85 1.31 12.53
N PHE A 26 7.05 2.52 12.01
CA PHE A 26 8.34 3.23 11.96
C PHE A 26 8.51 4.21 13.11
N ARG A 27 7.41 4.87 13.52
CA ARG A 27 7.39 5.77 14.68
C ARG A 27 6.93 5.05 15.94
N GLN A 28 7.20 5.69 17.09
CA GLN A 28 6.86 5.16 18.42
C GLN A 28 5.37 4.85 18.58
N HIS A 29 5.07 4.03 19.58
CA HIS A 29 3.80 3.38 19.87
C HIS A 29 2.56 4.27 19.61
N VAL A 30 1.63 3.74 18.81
CA VAL A 30 0.30 4.31 18.45
C VAL A 30 0.31 5.52 17.50
N ALA A 31 1.46 6.19 17.26
CA ALA A 31 1.51 7.33 16.33
C ALA A 31 0.94 6.99 14.94
N TRP A 32 1.21 5.77 14.44
CA TRP A 32 0.70 5.30 13.16
C TRP A 32 -0.83 5.28 13.07
N LEU A 33 -1.52 4.92 14.16
CA LEU A 33 -2.98 4.84 14.17
C LEU A 33 -3.61 6.24 14.14
N LYS A 34 -2.97 7.21 14.81
CA LYS A 34 -3.41 8.61 14.79
C LYS A 34 -3.34 9.19 13.38
N GLU A 35 -2.26 8.91 12.64
CA GLU A 35 -2.14 9.38 11.26
C GLU A 35 -3.16 8.73 10.32
N ILE A 36 -3.43 7.42 10.47
CA ILE A 36 -4.49 6.76 9.67
C ILE A 36 -5.86 7.38 9.98
N LEU A 37 -6.14 7.70 11.25
CA LEU A 37 -7.36 8.39 11.62
C LEU A 37 -7.41 9.80 11.00
N ALA A 38 -6.32 10.55 11.06
CA ALA A 38 -6.23 11.88 10.44
C ALA A 38 -6.45 11.80 8.92
N MET A 39 -5.88 10.80 8.24
CA MET A 39 -6.10 10.55 6.82
C MET A 39 -7.57 10.34 6.47
N SER A 40 -8.35 9.71 7.36
CA SER A 40 -9.80 9.48 7.20
C SER A 40 -10.65 10.73 7.45
N GLN A 41 -10.10 11.70 8.19
CA GLN A 41 -10.75 12.98 8.48
C GLN A 41 -10.42 14.05 7.44
N ASP A 42 -9.48 13.77 6.54
CA ASP A 42 -9.17 14.64 5.43
C ASP A 42 -10.44 14.88 4.59
N HIS A 43 -10.84 16.14 4.47
CA HIS A 43 -12.04 16.57 3.75
C HIS A 43 -11.91 16.41 2.22
N ASN A 44 -10.73 16.03 1.74
CA ASN A 44 -10.55 15.66 0.34
C ASN A 44 -11.40 14.43 0.01
N ASP A 45 -12.14 14.51 -1.09
CA ASP A 45 -13.03 13.44 -1.50
C ASP A 45 -12.25 12.39 -2.31
N PHE A 46 -11.77 11.37 -1.59
CA PHE A 46 -10.98 10.25 -2.12
C PHE A 46 -11.75 8.91 -2.02
N TRP A 47 -11.42 7.98 -2.90
CA TRP A 47 -11.86 6.58 -2.82
C TRP A 47 -10.79 5.69 -2.21
N ILE A 48 -9.53 5.92 -2.59
CA ILE A 48 -8.37 5.18 -2.07
C ILE A 48 -7.25 6.16 -1.76
N LYS A 49 -6.71 6.07 -0.54
CA LYS A 49 -5.49 6.77 -0.14
C LYS A 49 -4.41 5.73 0.19
N GLY A 50 -3.40 5.65 -0.69
CA GLY A 50 -2.38 4.61 -0.69
C GLY A 50 -1.00 5.06 -0.25
N SER A 51 -0.14 4.10 0.05
CA SER A 51 1.29 4.33 0.29
C SER A 51 2.03 4.81 -0.96
N VAL A 52 3.05 5.65 -0.80
CA VAL A 52 3.97 6.06 -1.89
C VAL A 52 5.07 5.01 -2.10
N SER A 53 5.35 4.67 -3.37
CA SER A 53 6.51 3.84 -3.74
C SER A 53 7.81 4.67 -3.65
N ALA A 54 8.70 4.25 -2.74
CA ALA A 54 10.04 4.79 -2.55
C ALA A 54 11.11 3.75 -2.96
N CYS A 55 10.74 2.78 -3.80
CA CYS A 55 11.63 1.73 -4.26
C CYS A 55 12.75 2.33 -5.15
N PRO A 56 14.05 2.10 -4.84
CA PRO A 56 15.18 2.69 -5.55
C PRO A 56 15.31 2.34 -7.05
N SER A 57 14.54 1.38 -7.56
CA SER A 57 14.59 1.01 -8.98
C SER A 57 13.77 1.97 -9.85
N GLY A 58 14.22 2.16 -11.09
CA GLY A 58 13.47 2.87 -12.14
C GLY A 58 12.16 2.18 -12.57
N THR A 59 11.58 1.32 -11.73
CA THR A 59 10.28 0.67 -11.91
C THR A 59 9.23 1.17 -10.91
N ALA A 60 9.59 2.09 -10.00
CA ALA A 60 8.64 2.68 -9.04
C ALA A 60 7.44 3.38 -9.71
N TRP A 61 7.59 3.82 -10.97
CA TRP A 61 6.50 4.41 -11.77
C TRP A 61 5.60 3.36 -12.45
N ILE A 62 6.03 2.09 -12.54
CA ILE A 62 5.25 0.95 -13.06
C ILE A 62 4.54 0.23 -11.89
N ASP A 63 4.80 0.66 -10.66
CA ASP A 63 4.18 0.11 -9.47
C ASP A 63 2.72 0.56 -9.44
N TYR A 64 1.83 -0.15 -10.17
CA TYR A 64 0.36 -0.02 -10.10
C TYR A 64 -0.18 -0.46 -8.72
N HIS A 65 0.67 -0.48 -7.73
CA HIS A 65 0.34 -0.70 -6.36
C HIS A 65 0.31 0.67 -5.67
N ILE A 66 -0.86 1.31 -5.63
CA ILE A 66 -1.27 1.77 -4.30
C ILE A 66 -1.36 0.48 -3.51
N ASN A 67 -0.26 0.17 -2.83
CA ASN A 67 0.05 -1.12 -2.25
C ASN A 67 -1.10 -1.60 -1.37
N GLY A 68 -1.11 -2.87 -0.96
CA GLY A 68 -2.07 -3.46 -0.01
C GLY A 68 -2.02 -2.85 1.40
N ASN A 69 -1.66 -1.57 1.48
CA ASN A 69 -1.42 -0.68 2.59
C ASN A 69 -2.14 0.64 2.32
N ALA A 70 -3.45 0.55 2.14
CA ALA A 70 -4.29 1.66 1.70
C ALA A 70 -5.56 1.79 2.53
N LEU A 71 -6.01 3.04 2.67
CA LEU A 71 -7.28 3.41 3.26
C LEU A 71 -8.33 3.52 2.15
N TYR A 72 -9.41 2.76 2.28
CA TYR A 72 -10.53 2.74 1.35
C TYR A 72 -11.72 3.46 1.96
N LYS A 73 -12.33 4.38 1.21
CA LYS A 73 -13.64 4.95 1.55
C LYS A 73 -14.73 3.92 1.24
N LEU A 74 -15.65 3.70 2.17
CA LEU A 74 -16.76 2.76 2.05
C LEU A 74 -18.07 3.49 1.77
N GLY A 75 -19.01 2.81 1.11
CA GLY A 75 -20.37 3.31 0.88
C GLY A 75 -20.50 4.39 -0.20
N ASP A 76 -19.41 4.73 -0.89
CA ASP A 76 -19.42 5.69 -2.00
C ASP A 76 -19.94 5.03 -3.28
N ALA A 77 -21.07 5.52 -3.79
CA ALA A 77 -21.74 4.94 -4.95
C ALA A 77 -20.86 4.97 -6.21
N GLY A 78 -20.12 6.06 -6.43
CA GLY A 78 -19.21 6.17 -7.57
C GLY A 78 -18.06 5.17 -7.45
N PHE A 79 -17.54 4.96 -6.24
CA PHE A 79 -16.50 3.98 -6.02
C PHE A 79 -17.02 2.54 -6.24
N HIS A 80 -18.25 2.24 -5.83
CA HIS A 80 -18.87 0.94 -6.11
C HIS A 80 -19.00 0.65 -7.59
N GLU A 81 -19.47 1.63 -8.36
CA GLU A 81 -19.56 1.49 -9.82
C GLU A 81 -18.18 1.27 -10.44
N TYR A 82 -17.18 2.01 -9.98
CA TYR A 82 -15.79 1.82 -10.40
C TYR A 82 -15.32 0.38 -10.11
N LEU A 83 -15.48 -0.10 -8.88
CA LEU A 83 -15.05 -1.45 -8.49
C LEU A 83 -15.79 -2.55 -9.26
N LYS A 84 -17.08 -2.34 -9.62
CA LYS A 84 -17.82 -3.25 -10.51
C LYS A 84 -17.18 -3.31 -11.90
N LYS A 85 -16.81 -2.16 -12.48
CA LYS A 85 -16.10 -2.12 -13.79
C LYS A 85 -14.77 -2.88 -13.73
N VAL A 86 -13.98 -2.67 -12.69
CA VAL A 86 -12.72 -3.41 -12.44
C VAL A 86 -12.99 -4.91 -12.36
N GLN A 87 -13.96 -5.33 -11.54
CA GLN A 87 -14.29 -6.75 -11.37
C GLN A 87 -14.73 -7.42 -12.67
N ILE A 88 -15.53 -6.75 -13.50
CA ILE A 88 -15.96 -7.27 -14.80
C ILE A 88 -14.76 -7.43 -15.74
N ARG A 89 -13.90 -6.42 -15.83
CA ARG A 89 -12.73 -6.40 -16.72
C ARG A 89 -11.69 -7.44 -16.35
N TYR A 90 -11.40 -7.58 -15.06
CA TYR A 90 -10.37 -8.48 -14.53
C TYR A 90 -10.96 -9.75 -13.90
N ALA A 91 -12.22 -10.07 -14.21
CA ALA A 91 -12.86 -11.31 -13.77
C ALA A 91 -12.01 -12.50 -14.22
N ARG A 92 -11.68 -13.38 -13.26
CA ARG A 92 -10.90 -14.59 -13.53
C ARG A 92 -11.63 -15.45 -14.56
N LYS A 93 -11.10 -15.54 -15.78
CA LYS A 93 -11.60 -16.48 -16.79
C LYS A 93 -11.29 -17.90 -16.32
N ARG A 94 -12.29 -18.78 -16.32
CA ARG A 94 -12.23 -20.18 -15.83
C ARG A 94 -11.04 -20.99 -16.38
N ASN A 95 -10.54 -20.64 -17.55
CA ASN A 95 -9.48 -21.36 -18.27
C ASN A 95 -8.13 -20.61 -18.28
N GLY A 96 -7.98 -19.54 -17.49
CA GLY A 96 -6.75 -18.75 -17.43
C GLY A 96 -5.67 -19.42 -16.56
N VAL A 97 -4.44 -19.44 -17.05
CA VAL A 97 -3.26 -19.89 -16.30
C VAL A 97 -3.16 -19.11 -14.98
N THR A 98 -3.12 -19.84 -13.87
CA THR A 98 -2.84 -19.27 -12.55
C THR A 98 -1.38 -18.84 -12.45
N PHE A 99 -1.13 -17.54 -12.35
CA PHE A 99 0.20 -17.03 -12.01
C PHE A 99 0.39 -17.06 -10.50
N ARG A 100 1.59 -17.45 -10.06
CA ARG A 100 2.02 -17.37 -8.67
C ARG A 100 2.25 -15.91 -8.31
N GLY A 101 1.20 -15.29 -7.80
CA GLY A 101 1.19 -13.96 -7.19
C GLY A 101 -0.11 -13.81 -6.40
N CYS A 102 -0.11 -12.94 -5.39
CA CYS A 102 -1.33 -12.61 -4.64
C CYS A 102 -2.41 -12.19 -5.66
N SER A 103 -3.44 -13.03 -5.79
CA SER A 103 -4.58 -13.00 -6.73
C SER A 103 -4.33 -13.15 -8.26
N GLY A 104 -4.16 -14.38 -8.72
CA GLY A 104 -5.17 -15.02 -9.59
C GLY A 104 -5.37 -14.57 -11.05
N THR A 105 -4.56 -13.69 -11.62
CA THR A 105 -4.47 -13.48 -13.09
C THR A 105 -3.01 -13.21 -13.52
N PHE A 106 -2.72 -13.17 -14.83
CA PHE A 106 -1.46 -12.64 -15.39
C PHE A 106 -1.10 -11.21 -14.89
N TYR A 107 -2.05 -10.54 -14.23
CA TYR A 107 -2.03 -9.11 -13.91
C TYR A 107 -1.94 -8.79 -12.40
N GLY A 108 -1.69 -9.77 -11.53
CA GLY A 108 -1.39 -9.52 -10.12
C GLY A 108 -2.60 -9.24 -9.21
N GLY A 109 -2.31 -8.63 -8.05
CA GLY A 109 -3.19 -8.27 -6.92
C GLY A 109 -4.57 -7.69 -7.27
N TYR A 110 -5.54 -7.75 -6.34
CA TYR A 110 -6.80 -7.03 -6.49
C TYR A 110 -6.56 -5.51 -6.54
N ASP A 111 -5.61 -5.02 -5.76
CA ASP A 111 -5.08 -3.65 -5.77
C ASP A 111 -4.50 -3.33 -7.14
N VAL A 112 -3.66 -4.21 -7.71
CA VAL A 112 -3.10 -4.01 -9.06
C VAL A 112 -4.20 -3.85 -10.10
N SER A 113 -5.23 -4.70 -10.06
CA SER A 113 -6.35 -4.61 -11.02
C SER A 113 -7.13 -3.29 -10.92
N ILE A 114 -7.25 -2.71 -9.72
CA ILE A 114 -7.88 -1.41 -9.49
C ILE A 114 -7.06 -0.33 -10.20
N PHE A 115 -5.76 -0.22 -9.92
CA PHE A 115 -4.94 0.84 -10.52
C PHE A 115 -4.72 0.64 -12.00
N GLN A 116 -4.48 -0.59 -12.45
CA GLN A 116 -4.31 -0.89 -13.86
C GLN A 116 -5.55 -0.46 -14.68
N ASN A 117 -6.74 -0.51 -14.10
CA ASN A 117 -7.95 -0.03 -14.74
C ASN A 117 -7.90 1.48 -15.07
N LEU A 118 -7.18 2.28 -14.28
CA LEU A 118 -6.95 3.71 -14.54
C LEU A 118 -6.09 3.94 -15.78
N TYR A 119 -5.23 2.99 -16.15
CA TYR A 119 -4.27 3.18 -17.24
C TYR A 119 -4.58 2.30 -18.47
N SER A 120 -5.64 1.50 -18.40
CA SER A 120 -6.01 0.52 -19.44
C SER A 120 -7.27 0.93 -20.22
N SER A 121 -7.57 2.23 -20.32
CA SER A 121 -8.70 2.72 -21.13
C SER A 121 -8.51 2.31 -22.59
N LYS A 122 -9.57 1.73 -23.18
CA LYS A 122 -9.58 1.25 -24.57
C LYS A 122 -10.44 2.10 -25.49
N THR A 123 -11.35 2.89 -24.92
CA THR A 123 -12.24 3.79 -25.65
C THR A 123 -12.09 5.21 -25.13
N HIS A 124 -12.61 6.18 -25.90
CA HIS A 124 -12.60 7.58 -25.50
C HIS A 124 -13.46 7.82 -24.25
N GLU A 125 -14.64 7.20 -24.20
CA GLU A 125 -15.58 7.31 -23.06
C GLU A 125 -14.98 6.72 -21.78
N GLU A 126 -14.23 5.62 -21.90
CA GLU A 126 -13.50 5.07 -20.76
C GLU A 126 -12.40 6.02 -20.30
N TRP A 127 -11.67 6.65 -21.23
CA TRP A 127 -10.66 7.64 -20.89
C TRP A 127 -11.26 8.85 -20.19
N GLU A 128 -12.35 9.43 -20.70
CA GLU A 128 -13.07 10.54 -20.06
C GLU A 128 -13.55 10.19 -18.66
N TYR A 129 -14.16 9.01 -18.51
CA TYR A 129 -14.58 8.51 -17.20
C TYR A 129 -13.39 8.40 -16.24
N ILE A 130 -12.27 7.79 -16.67
CA ILE A 130 -11.07 7.71 -15.83
C ILE A 130 -10.55 9.10 -15.45
N GLN A 131 -10.45 10.03 -16.39
CA GLN A 131 -10.01 11.41 -16.09
C GLN A 131 -10.89 12.05 -15.01
N SER A 132 -12.21 11.83 -15.08
CA SER A 132 -13.14 12.36 -14.10
C SER A 132 -13.00 11.77 -12.70
N VAL A 133 -12.40 10.58 -12.54
CA VAL A 133 -12.26 9.91 -11.23
C VAL A 133 -10.81 9.79 -10.76
N LEU A 134 -9.82 10.14 -11.57
CA LEU A 134 -8.41 9.96 -11.25
C LEU A 134 -8.01 10.67 -9.94
N HIS A 135 -8.58 11.85 -9.70
CA HIS A 135 -8.35 12.63 -8.48
C HIS A 135 -8.85 11.95 -7.19
N ARG A 136 -9.69 10.91 -7.30
CA ARG A 136 -10.16 10.10 -6.15
C ARG A 136 -9.09 9.14 -5.64
N PHE A 137 -8.01 8.95 -6.38
CA PHE A 137 -6.91 8.07 -6.02
C PHE A 137 -5.74 8.93 -5.56
N SER A 138 -5.44 8.87 -4.26
CA SER A 138 -4.41 9.72 -3.65
C SER A 138 -3.26 8.87 -3.11
N TYR A 139 -2.06 9.40 -3.20
CA TYR A 139 -0.88 8.82 -2.57
C TYR A 139 -0.48 9.66 -1.37
N ASP A 140 -0.09 9.01 -0.29
CA ASP A 140 0.32 9.64 0.95
C ASP A 140 1.63 9.04 1.47
N THR A 141 2.51 9.89 1.99
CA THR A 141 3.82 9.48 2.53
C THR A 141 3.75 8.91 3.95
N THR A 142 2.56 8.89 4.56
CA THR A 142 2.27 8.25 5.86
C THR A 142 2.77 6.80 5.88
N ILE A 143 2.61 6.10 4.75
CA ILE A 143 3.13 4.75 4.53
C ILE A 143 4.06 4.79 3.32
N LEU A 144 5.32 4.37 3.49
CA LEU A 144 6.26 4.24 2.38
C LEU A 144 6.50 2.79 2.02
N ASN A 145 6.43 2.48 0.73
CA ASN A 145 6.83 1.19 0.19
C ASN A 145 8.28 1.23 -0.29
N TYR A 146 9.14 0.43 0.33
CA TYR A 146 10.54 0.23 -0.09
C TYR A 146 10.78 -1.14 -0.73
N CYS A 147 9.70 -1.85 -1.09
CA CYS A 147 9.71 -3.14 -1.74
C CYS A 147 10.58 -4.14 -0.96
N SER A 148 11.63 -4.66 -1.60
CA SER A 148 12.60 -5.58 -0.99
C SER A 148 13.97 -4.92 -0.75
N PHE A 149 14.07 -3.60 -0.90
CA PHE A 149 15.35 -2.91 -0.82
C PHE A 149 15.74 -2.58 0.63
N PRO A 150 17.05 -2.59 0.95
CA PRO A 150 17.54 -2.13 2.23
C PRO A 150 17.31 -0.62 2.37
N VAL A 151 16.96 -0.18 3.58
CA VAL A 151 16.66 1.23 3.86
C VAL A 151 17.40 1.69 5.10
N ARG A 152 17.98 2.89 5.03
CA ARG A 152 18.56 3.57 6.19
C ARG A 152 17.50 4.42 6.86
N ILE A 153 17.31 4.23 8.16
CA ILE A 153 16.26 4.90 8.94
C ILE A 153 16.45 6.41 8.97
N GLN A 154 17.70 6.87 9.05
CA GLN A 154 18.04 8.30 9.03
C GLN A 154 17.57 8.97 7.74
N ASP A 155 17.71 8.31 6.60
CA ASP A 155 17.31 8.84 5.29
C ASP A 155 15.78 8.98 5.18
N ILE A 156 15.03 8.04 5.77
CA ILE A 156 13.57 8.14 5.84
C ILE A 156 13.17 9.32 6.73
N ARG A 157 13.78 9.48 7.90
CA ARG A 157 13.46 10.57 8.84
C ARG A 157 13.71 11.95 8.23
N SER A 158 14.79 12.10 7.47
CA SER A 158 15.14 13.38 6.85
C SER A 158 14.27 13.69 5.63
N LYS A 159 14.02 12.69 4.77
CA LYS A 159 13.32 12.90 3.49
C LYS A 159 11.79 12.85 3.63
N TYR A 160 11.27 12.06 4.56
CA TYR A 160 9.83 11.83 4.73
C TYR A 160 9.43 11.98 6.21
N PRO A 161 9.39 13.22 6.72
CA PRO A 161 9.14 13.50 8.13
C PRO A 161 7.71 13.19 8.59
N ASN A 162 6.81 12.76 7.69
CA ASN A 162 5.44 12.36 8.04
C ASN A 162 5.23 10.84 7.99
N THR A 163 6.23 10.07 7.57
CA THR A 163 6.10 8.61 7.52
C THR A 163 6.00 8.02 8.93
N VAL A 164 5.02 7.14 9.11
CA VAL A 164 4.76 6.43 10.36
C VAL A 164 4.77 4.91 10.20
N MET A 165 4.65 4.41 8.97
CA MET A 165 4.80 2.99 8.66
C MET A 165 5.66 2.77 7.43
N ILE A 166 6.38 1.65 7.42
CA ILE A 166 7.22 1.20 6.29
C ILE A 166 6.73 -0.17 5.84
N HIS A 167 6.39 -0.27 4.56
CA HIS A 167 6.21 -1.52 3.84
C HIS A 167 7.56 -1.93 3.25
N SER A 168 8.19 -2.96 3.83
CA SER A 168 9.47 -3.48 3.32
C SER A 168 9.74 -4.87 3.88
N LYS A 169 9.94 -5.84 2.98
CA LYS A 169 10.35 -7.20 3.37
C LYS A 169 11.65 -7.19 4.16
N TRP A 170 12.61 -6.36 3.75
CA TRP A 170 13.90 -6.27 4.42
C TRP A 170 13.76 -5.74 5.84
N PHE A 171 12.98 -4.67 6.02
CA PHE A 171 12.80 -4.06 7.34
C PHE A 171 11.96 -4.94 8.28
N ALA A 172 10.91 -5.60 7.76
CA ALA A 172 10.11 -6.57 8.50
C ALA A 172 10.94 -7.77 8.97
N LEU A 173 11.79 -8.32 8.09
CA LEU A 173 12.71 -9.41 8.45
C LEU A 173 13.75 -8.94 9.45
N LYS A 174 14.43 -7.81 9.22
CA LYS A 174 15.45 -7.30 10.12
C LYS A 174 14.90 -7.08 11.53
N ARG A 175 13.71 -6.49 11.69
CA ARG A 175 13.09 -6.31 13.01
C ARG A 175 12.73 -7.64 13.68
N LYS A 176 12.33 -8.65 12.90
CA LYS A 176 12.05 -9.99 13.42
C LYS A 176 13.32 -10.66 13.98
N TYR A 177 14.45 -10.52 13.29
CA TYR A 177 15.73 -11.09 13.72
C TYR A 177 16.45 -10.24 14.79
N ASP A 178 16.24 -8.92 14.80
CA ASP A 178 16.72 -7.99 15.83
C ASP A 178 15.80 -7.95 17.07
N SER A 179 14.81 -8.83 17.21
CA SER A 179 14.02 -8.93 18.46
C SER A 179 14.78 -9.59 19.62
N THR A 180 16.03 -10.01 19.41
CA THR A 180 17.06 -10.21 20.43
C THR A 180 17.80 -8.92 20.82
N PHE A 181 17.59 -7.82 20.09
CA PHE A 181 18.11 -6.50 20.42
C PHE A 181 17.16 -5.83 21.43
N ASN A 182 17.37 -6.19 22.70
CA ASN A 182 16.87 -5.45 23.85
C ASN A 182 17.13 -3.95 23.65
N CYS A 183 16.06 -3.18 23.53
CA CYS A 183 16.10 -1.73 23.69
C CYS A 183 16.26 -1.42 25.19
N ASN A 184 17.42 -1.79 25.73
CA ASN A 184 17.92 -1.36 27.03
C ASN A 184 19.40 -1.07 26.82
N LYS A 185 19.69 0.15 26.40
CA LYS A 185 20.91 0.89 26.74
C LYS A 185 20.80 2.30 26.17
N GLU A 186 20.25 3.17 27.00
CA GLU A 186 20.81 4.50 27.11
C GLU A 186 22.33 4.36 27.38
N HIS A 187 23.09 5.24 26.75
CA HIS A 187 24.54 5.41 26.82
C HIS A 187 25.44 4.58 25.87
N THR A 188 26.25 5.37 25.16
CA THR A 188 27.52 5.06 24.45
C THR A 188 27.46 4.52 23.02
N SER A 189 27.71 5.44 22.10
CA SER A 189 28.65 5.40 20.96
C SER A 189 29.03 4.04 20.34
N THR A 190 28.96 4.03 19.00
CA THR A 190 29.48 3.08 17.99
C THR A 190 28.58 1.91 17.56
N CYS A 191 27.69 2.17 16.59
CA CYS A 191 27.17 1.10 15.71
C CYS A 191 28.21 0.80 14.62
N HIS A 192 29.02 -0.24 14.83
CA HIS A 192 29.80 -0.86 13.75
C HIS A 192 28.88 -1.68 12.83
N SER A 193 29.12 -1.53 11.53
CA SER A 193 28.56 -2.32 10.43
C SER A 193 28.87 -3.82 10.60
N PHE A 194 27.85 -4.67 10.51
CA PHE A 194 28.02 -6.11 10.31
C PHE A 194 27.74 -6.50 8.86
N GLN A 195 28.75 -7.14 8.27
CA GLN A 195 28.77 -7.75 6.95
C GLN A 195 28.19 -9.17 7.11
N ILE A 196 27.12 -9.50 6.39
CA ILE A 196 26.53 -10.84 6.42
C ILE A 196 27.33 -11.70 5.43
N CYS A 197 28.09 -12.67 5.96
CA CYS A 197 28.65 -13.76 5.16
C CYS A 197 27.53 -14.70 4.71
N SER A 198 27.44 -14.91 3.40
CA SER A 198 26.65 -15.96 2.76
C SER A 198 27.38 -17.29 2.86
N SER A 199 26.68 -18.32 3.33
CA SER A 199 27.01 -19.75 3.13
C SER A 199 26.36 -20.27 1.85
#